data_AF-A0A3D4FS76-F1
#
_entry.id   AF-A0A3D4FS76-F1
#
_cell.length_a   1.000
_cell.length_b   1.000
_cell.length_c   1.000
_cell.angle_alpha   90.00
_cell.angle_beta   90.00
_cell.angle_gamma   90.00
#
_symmetry.space_group_name_H-M   'P 1'
#
loop_
_entity.id
_entity.type
_entity.pdbx_description
1 polymer ?
#
loop_
_entity_poly.entity_id
_entity_poly.type
_entity_poly.pdbx_seq_one_letter_code
_entity_poly.pdbx_strand_id
1 'polypeptide(L)' 'RYYMEARLVTVNDQYAFDETMREVEIEEYTDIIGRQFKQPREGLGFDNSPVAHMWRSIINPDRPL' A
#
# COMPACT_ATOMS: atom_id res chain seq x y z
N ARG A 1 -1.72 -13.38 -11.48
CA ARG A 1 -2.82 -12.49 -11.03
C ARG A 1 -2.14 -11.35 -10.31
N TYR A 2 -2.18 -10.12 -10.82
CA TYR A 2 -1.36 -9.03 -10.26
C TYR A 2 -2.10 -8.21 -9.19
N TYR A 3 -3.41 -8.39 -9.08
CA TYR A 3 -4.29 -7.57 -8.25
C TYR A 3 -4.95 -8.33 -7.10
N MET A 4 -4.92 -9.67 -7.09
CA MET A 4 -5.71 -10.44 -6.11
C MET A 4 -5.12 -10.33 -4.71
N GLU A 5 -3.82 -10.56 -4.59
CA GLU A 5 -3.08 -10.50 -3.35
C GLU A 5 -3.05 -9.07 -2.81
N ALA A 6 -2.79 -8.08 -3.69
CA ALA A 6 -2.83 -6.67 -3.33
C ALA A 6 -4.21 -6.23 -2.82
N ARG A 7 -5.29 -6.59 -3.52
CA ARG A 7 -6.65 -6.29 -3.06
C ARG A 7 -6.96 -6.97 -1.74
N LEU A 8 -6.55 -8.24 -1.55
CA LEU A 8 -6.76 -8.96 -0.31
C LEU A 8 -6.06 -8.29 0.87
N VAL A 9 -4.84 -7.77 0.69
CA VAL A 9 -4.16 -6.98 1.72
C VAL A 9 -4.99 -5.73 2.05
N THR A 10 -5.41 -4.95 1.05
CA THR A 10 -6.17 -3.71 1.28
C THR A 10 -7.52 -3.94 1.98
N VAL A 11 -8.30 -4.94 1.55
CA VAL A 11 -9.65 -5.18 2.11
C VAL A 11 -9.64 -5.92 3.44
N ASN A 12 -8.53 -6.59 3.79
CA ASN A 12 -8.39 -7.33 5.05
C ASN A 12 -7.33 -6.72 5.98
N ASP A 13 -6.94 -5.46 5.78
CA ASP A 13 -6.02 -4.78 6.70
C ASP A 13 -6.74 -4.49 8.02
N GLN A 14 -6.74 -5.48 8.92
CA GLN A 14 -7.28 -5.34 10.27
C GLN A 14 -6.28 -4.69 11.23
N TYR A 15 -5.00 -4.62 10.85
CA TYR A 15 -3.96 -3.98 11.66
C TYR A 15 -4.17 -2.47 11.75
N ALA A 16 -4.58 -1.83 10.64
CA ALA A 16 -4.84 -0.38 10.64
C ALA A 16 -6.06 0.05 11.50
N PHE A 17 -6.92 -0.88 11.93
CA PHE A 17 -8.19 -0.59 12.62
C PHE A 17 -8.30 -1.26 14.01
N ASP A 18 -7.23 -1.81 14.57
CA ASP A 18 -7.24 -2.37 15.92
C ASP A 18 -7.07 -1.27 16.98
N GLU A 19 -8.12 -0.99 17.75
CA GLU A 19 -8.15 0.03 18.81
C GLU A 19 -7.21 -0.27 20.00
N THR A 20 -6.77 -1.53 20.13
CA THR A 20 -5.82 -1.96 21.18
C THR A 20 -4.38 -1.99 20.70
N MET A 21 -4.16 -1.75 19.41
CA MET A 21 -2.84 -1.76 18.81
C MET A 21 -1.99 -0.61 19.36
N ARG A 22 -0.69 -0.90 19.52
CA ARG A 22 0.31 0.09 19.90
C ARG A 22 0.27 1.26 18.91
N GLU A 23 0.33 2.48 19.44
CA GLU A 23 0.55 3.69 18.63
C GLU A 23 1.83 3.56 17.79
N VAL A 24 1.68 3.66 16.47
CA VAL A 24 2.79 3.53 15.51
C VAL A 24 3.37 4.91 15.25
N GLU A 25 4.59 5.16 15.76
CA GLU A 25 5.33 6.39 15.49
C GLU A 25 6.08 6.29 14.16
N ILE A 26 5.89 7.26 13.27
CA ILE A 26 6.51 7.23 11.92
C ILE A 26 8.05 7.28 12.00
N GLU A 27 8.56 7.90 13.05
CA GLU A 27 9.97 8.06 13.36
C GLU A 27 10.69 6.70 13.41
N GLU A 28 10.03 5.65 13.94
CA GLU A 28 10.54 4.28 14.01
C GLU A 28 10.84 3.67 12.62
N TYR A 29 10.20 4.19 11.56
CA TYR A 29 10.28 3.65 10.21
C TYR A 29 10.99 4.58 9.22
N THR A 30 11.45 5.75 9.65
CA THR A 30 12.08 6.78 8.80
C THR A 30 13.17 6.20 7.89
N ASP A 31 14.03 5.34 8.43
CA ASP A 31 15.14 4.72 7.70
C ASP A 31 14.64 3.73 6.62
N ILE A 32 13.64 2.92 6.94
CA ILE A 32 13.02 2.01 5.97
C ILE A 32 12.31 2.80 4.87
N ILE A 33 11.52 3.82 5.24
CA ILE A 33 10.81 4.69 4.30
C ILE A 33 11.81 5.39 3.39
N GLY A 34 12.86 6.00 3.92
CA GLY A 34 13.87 6.69 3.10
C GLY A 34 14.59 5.77 2.11
N ARG A 35 14.83 4.50 2.48
CA ARG A 35 15.45 3.52 1.59
C ARG A 35 14.50 2.98 0.54
N GLN A 36 13.27 2.66 0.91
CA GLN A 36 12.35 1.85 0.10
C GLN A 36 11.27 2.67 -0.62
N PHE A 37 10.84 3.79 -0.04
CA PHE A 37 9.82 4.64 -0.64
C PHE A 37 10.44 5.44 -1.80
N LYS A 38 10.02 5.13 -3.02
CA LYS A 38 10.43 5.83 -4.25
C LYS A 38 9.21 6.50 -4.84
N GLN A 39 9.34 7.78 -5.18
CA GLN A 39 8.29 8.52 -5.89
C GLN A 39 8.44 8.29 -7.39
N PRO A 40 7.56 7.49 -8.03
CA PRO A 40 7.60 7.32 -9.48
C PRO A 40 7.22 8.63 -10.17
N ARG A 41 7.89 8.92 -11.30
CA ARG A 41 7.65 10.15 -12.08
C ARG A 41 6.23 10.21 -12.63
N GLU A 42 5.68 9.05 -12.98
CA GLU A 42 4.33 8.86 -13.51
C GLU A 42 3.25 8.92 -12.41
N GLY A 43 3.63 8.94 -11.14
CA GLY A 43 2.71 8.88 -10.00
C GLY A 43 2.43 7.45 -9.52
N LEU A 44 2.06 7.31 -8.24
CA LEU A 44 1.83 6.02 -7.60
C LEU A 44 0.68 5.27 -8.30
N GLY A 45 0.98 4.11 -8.89
CA GLY A 45 -0.03 3.28 -9.54
C GLY A 45 -0.31 3.61 -11.01
N PHE A 46 0.34 4.63 -11.58
CA PHE A 46 0.17 5.01 -12.99
C PHE A 46 1.34 4.59 -13.87
N ASP A 47 2.35 3.94 -13.29
CA ASP A 47 3.44 3.30 -13.99
C ASP A 47 3.14 1.83 -14.33
N ASN A 48 4.06 1.20 -15.07
CA ASN A 48 4.00 -0.22 -15.47
C ASN A 48 4.78 -1.15 -14.52
N SER A 49 5.12 -0.68 -13.31
CA SER A 49 5.84 -1.51 -12.35
C SER A 49 4.90 -2.55 -11.70
N PRO A 50 5.44 -3.67 -11.18
CA PRO A 50 4.66 -4.61 -10.39
C PRO A 50 4.00 -3.97 -9.15
N VAL A 51 4.63 -2.95 -8.57
CA VAL A 51 4.14 -2.19 -7.41
C VAL A 51 2.91 -1.36 -7.76
N ALA A 52 2.76 -0.95 -9.03
CA ALA A 52 1.63 -0.16 -9.49
C ALA A 52 0.28 -0.85 -9.25
N HIS A 53 0.24 -2.18 -9.28
CA HIS A 53 -0.96 -2.96 -9.02
C HIS A 53 -1.46 -2.81 -7.58
N MET A 54 -0.55 -2.68 -6.62
CA MET A 54 -0.89 -2.42 -5.21
C MET A 54 -1.55 -1.06 -5.05
N TRP A 55 -0.90 -0.01 -5.56
CA TRP A 55 -1.42 1.35 -5.46
C TRP A 55 -2.76 1.53 -6.17
N ARG A 56 -2.95 0.94 -7.35
CA ARG A 56 -4.27 0.96 -8.03
C ARG A 56 -5.37 0.27 -7.22
N SER A 57 -5.03 -0.81 -6.51
CA SER A 57 -5.98 -1.51 -5.63
C SER A 57 -6.35 -0.66 -4.41
N ILE A 58 -5.40 0.07 -3.83
CA ILE A 58 -5.63 1.01 -2.73
C ILE A 58 -6.47 2.21 -3.19
N ILE A 59 -6.19 2.76 -4.37
CA ILE A 59 -6.90 3.93 -4.93
C ILE A 59 -8.37 3.61 -5.21
N ASN A 60 -8.70 2.38 -5.60
CA ASN A 60 -10.07 1.98 -5.92
C ASN A 60 -10.35 0.50 -5.55
N PRO A 61 -10.49 0.18 -4.25
CA PRO A 61 -10.59 -1.20 -3.75
C PRO A 61 -11.88 -1.93 -4.19
N ASP A 62 -12.91 -1.16 -4.54
CA ASP A 62 -14.23 -1.66 -4.95
C ASP A 62 -14.33 -1.92 -6.45
N ARG A 63 -13.34 -1.53 -7.25
CA ARG A 63 -13.36 -1.75 -8.69
C ARG A 63 -13.25 -3.25 -9.01
N PRO A 64 -14.22 -3.83 -9.74
CA PRO A 64 -14.08 -5.20 -10.25
C PRO A 64 -12.92 -5.25 -11.26
N LEU A 65 -12.10 -6.30 -11.15
CA LEU A 65 -10.94 -6.55 -12.01
C LEU A 65 -11.33 -6.92 -13.44
#